data_AF-A0A963BCA5-F1
#
_entry.id   AF-A0A963BCA5-F1
#
_cell.length_a   1.000
_cell.length_b   1.000
_cell.length_c   1.000
_cell.angle_alpha   90.00
_cell.angle_beta   90.00
_cell.angle_gamma   90.00
#
_symmetry.space_group_name_H-M   'P 1'
#
loop_
_entity.id
_entity.type
_entity.pdbx_description
1 polymer ?
#
loop_
_entity_poly.entity_id
_entity_poly.type
_entity_poly.pdbx_seq_one_letter_code
_entity_poly.pdbx_strand_id
1 'polypeptide(L)'
;TSKGPVERRVVRVVTPGTVTDEALLEERRDNLLAALYEHEGQFGLATLDLGSGRFILQQMDRGEALAGELERLRPAELLISEAQQLPAGLPELRGVCRLPAWHFDPETAQRLLSSQFGTRDLSGFGCSDHPVAVAAAGCLLQYVQHTQRSLLPHLRGISVERRSEAIIIDAATRRNLELEHSLSGRSQHTLTGIMDRTRTAMGSRLLRRWVNRPLRDVRRLSERYDAIRQLLEQGAWQGIREELQGVGDVERILARVALRSARPRDLTTLRDSLGRLPALQNRLEPLDAPLLRQLAAEAGIHPEIHALLQRALIENPPMLLRDGGVLAQGYDRELDELRDLSRNADGFLLRLEAREREQTGIANLKVGYNRVHGYYIEISRSRSDNVPAEYVRRQTLKGAERFITPELKKFENQVLSAKERSLALEKKLYDELLEQLASAIAALQTCADALSALDVIANLAERAERLDLVAPELTDTLGVHIRAGRHPVVEQVNDTPFVANDVDFDERRRILVITGPNMGGKS
;
A
#
# COMPACT_ATOMS: atom_id res chain seq x y z
N THR A 1 22.64 9.33 -33.63
CA THR A 1 22.33 10.23 -32.49
C THR A 1 21.46 11.35 -33.00
N SER A 2 20.19 11.40 -32.60
CA SER A 2 19.24 12.43 -33.08
C SER A 2 19.70 13.82 -32.63
N LYS A 3 19.87 14.74 -33.59
CA LYS A 3 20.30 16.14 -33.36
C LYS A 3 19.13 17.07 -32.97
N GLY A 4 18.07 16.53 -32.38
CA GLY A 4 16.92 17.28 -31.87
C GLY A 4 16.84 17.17 -30.35
N PRO A 5 16.15 18.10 -29.66
CA PRO A 5 15.88 17.94 -28.23
C PRO A 5 15.20 16.57 -27.98
N VAL A 6 15.70 15.86 -26.97
CA VAL A 6 15.19 14.54 -26.55
C VAL A 6 13.68 14.64 -26.33
N GLU A 7 12.94 13.63 -26.80
CA GLU A 7 11.49 13.60 -26.67
C GLU A 7 11.09 13.69 -25.19
N ARG A 8 10.27 14.70 -24.85
CA ARG A 8 9.75 14.91 -23.50
C ARG A 8 8.29 14.49 -23.46
N ARG A 9 7.99 13.49 -22.63
CA ARG A 9 6.61 13.05 -22.35
C ARG A 9 6.34 13.16 -20.86
N VAL A 10 5.13 13.55 -20.49
CA VAL A 10 4.64 13.38 -19.12
C VAL A 10 4.42 11.88 -18.91
N VAL A 11 5.12 11.28 -17.94
CA VAL A 11 5.03 9.83 -17.67
C VAL A 11 4.09 9.49 -16.52
N ARG A 12 3.91 10.43 -15.59
CA ARG A 12 3.02 10.31 -14.42
C ARG A 12 2.71 11.71 -13.89
N VAL A 13 1.51 11.90 -13.37
CA VAL A 13 1.09 13.09 -12.61
C VAL A 13 0.83 12.65 -11.17
N VAL A 14 1.47 13.30 -10.21
CA VAL A 14 1.32 12.97 -8.79
C VAL A 14 0.27 13.91 -8.19
N THR A 15 -0.81 13.35 -7.66
CA THR A 15 -1.91 14.09 -7.03
C THR A 15 -2.23 13.49 -5.66
N PRO A 16 -2.87 14.23 -4.73
CA PRO A 16 -3.11 13.73 -3.38
C PRO A 16 -3.88 12.40 -3.32
N GLY A 17 -4.82 12.14 -4.23
CA GLY A 17 -5.60 10.90 -4.27
C GLY A 17 -4.95 9.76 -5.05
N THR A 18 -3.84 9.99 -5.76
CA THR A 18 -3.24 9.02 -6.70
C THR A 18 -1.82 8.59 -6.34
N VAL A 19 -1.37 8.92 -5.13
CA VAL A 19 -0.09 8.47 -4.58
C VAL A 19 -0.15 7.00 -4.14
N THR A 20 0.87 6.24 -4.52
CA THR A 20 1.08 4.82 -4.12
C THR A 20 2.48 4.59 -3.53
N ASP A 21 3.32 5.62 -3.57
CA ASP A 21 4.66 5.62 -3.01
C ASP A 21 4.56 5.67 -1.47
N GLU A 22 5.18 4.69 -0.81
CA GLU A 22 5.14 4.53 0.65
C GLU A 22 5.57 5.80 1.41
N ALA A 23 6.58 6.52 0.91
CA ALA A 23 7.10 7.73 1.52
C ALA A 23 6.12 8.92 1.53
N LEU A 24 5.03 8.85 0.76
CA LEU A 24 4.00 9.89 0.66
C LEU A 24 2.69 9.48 1.34
N LEU A 25 2.62 8.27 1.90
CA LEU A 25 1.41 7.70 2.45
C LEU A 25 1.55 7.50 3.96
N GLU A 26 0.47 7.77 4.69
CA GLU A 26 0.33 7.27 6.04
C GLU A 26 0.09 5.75 5.98
N GLU A 27 0.92 4.96 6.66
CA GLU A 27 0.82 3.49 6.62
C GLU A 27 -0.55 3.00 7.10
N ARG A 28 -1.03 3.51 8.23
CA ARG A 28 -2.22 3.00 8.92
C ARG A 28 -3.55 3.65 8.48
N ARG A 29 -3.57 4.44 7.42
CA ARG A 29 -4.77 5.12 6.91
C ARG A 29 -4.97 4.91 5.42
N ASP A 30 -6.22 4.84 5.00
CA ASP A 30 -6.59 4.82 3.58
C ASP A 30 -6.27 6.19 2.94
N ASN A 31 -5.88 6.18 1.67
CA ASN A 31 -5.68 7.40 0.87
C ASN A 31 -6.64 7.38 -0.32
N LEU A 32 -7.84 7.93 -0.11
CA LEU A 32 -8.95 7.79 -1.06
C LEU A 32 -8.97 8.94 -2.06
N LEU A 33 -9.07 8.59 -3.34
CA LEU A 33 -9.60 9.45 -4.39
C LEU A 33 -11.11 9.26 -4.44
N ALA A 34 -11.88 10.35 -4.51
CA ALA A 34 -13.32 10.29 -4.67
C ALA A 34 -13.77 11.09 -5.89
N ALA A 35 -14.90 10.71 -6.47
CA ALA A 35 -15.62 11.47 -7.48
C ALA A 35 -17.08 11.61 -7.06
N LEU A 36 -17.61 12.82 -7.15
CA LEU A 36 -18.99 13.16 -6.82
C LEU A 36 -19.69 13.72 -8.06
N TYR A 37 -20.86 13.16 -8.37
CA TYR A 37 -21.72 13.60 -9.45
C TYR A 37 -23.16 13.75 -8.96
N GLU A 38 -23.76 14.90 -9.22
CA GLU A 38 -25.18 15.16 -9.01
C GLU A 38 -25.96 15.14 -10.34
N HIS A 39 -27.04 14.36 -10.42
CA HIS A 39 -27.95 14.37 -11.55
C HIS A 39 -29.40 14.29 -11.06
N GLU A 40 -30.24 15.24 -11.49
CA GLU A 40 -31.67 15.30 -11.15
C GLU A 40 -31.97 15.16 -9.63
N GLY A 41 -31.11 15.74 -8.78
CA GLY A 41 -31.23 15.69 -7.32
C GLY A 41 -30.71 14.41 -6.66
N GLN A 42 -30.20 13.45 -7.43
CA GLN A 42 -29.49 12.28 -6.92
C GLN A 42 -27.97 12.50 -6.92
N PHE A 43 -27.30 11.99 -5.90
CA PHE A 43 -25.85 12.03 -5.76
C PHE A 43 -25.26 10.64 -5.99
N GLY A 44 -24.34 10.55 -6.94
CA GLY A 44 -23.43 9.43 -7.14
C GLY A 44 -22.07 9.74 -6.53
N LEU A 45 -21.61 8.89 -5.61
CA LEU A 45 -20.29 8.97 -5.01
C LEU A 45 -19.52 7.71 -5.37
N ALA A 46 -18.34 7.88 -5.94
CA ALA A 46 -17.40 6.80 -6.20
C ALA A 46 -16.11 7.05 -5.42
N THR A 47 -15.52 6.02 -4.84
CA THR A 47 -14.23 6.09 -4.15
C THR A 47 -13.29 5.00 -4.60
N LEU A 48 -12.02 5.35 -4.71
CA LEU A 48 -10.94 4.44 -5.05
C LEU A 48 -9.79 4.63 -4.07
N ASP A 49 -9.33 3.53 -3.49
CA ASP A 49 -7.98 3.46 -2.93
C ASP A 49 -7.06 2.83 -3.97
N LEU A 50 -6.21 3.65 -4.59
CA LEU A 50 -5.29 3.16 -5.62
C LEU A 50 -4.24 2.19 -5.04
N GLY A 51 -3.94 2.29 -3.74
CA GLY A 51 -2.98 1.46 -3.03
C GLY A 51 -3.48 0.06 -2.70
N SER A 52 -4.79 -0.17 -2.68
CA SER A 52 -5.38 -1.51 -2.48
C SER A 52 -6.13 -2.03 -3.70
N GLY A 53 -6.56 -1.12 -4.57
CA GLY A 53 -7.45 -1.40 -5.69
C GLY A 53 -8.92 -1.46 -5.30
N ARG A 54 -9.27 -1.09 -4.06
CA ARG A 54 -10.65 -1.07 -3.57
C ARG A 54 -11.44 0.04 -4.26
N PHE A 55 -12.44 -0.36 -5.04
CA PHE A 55 -13.33 0.54 -5.78
C PHE A 55 -14.78 0.38 -5.32
N ILE A 56 -15.36 1.45 -4.77
CA ILE A 56 -16.69 1.45 -4.14
C ILE A 56 -17.58 2.53 -4.74
N LEU A 57 -18.86 2.20 -4.94
CA LEU A 57 -19.93 3.08 -5.39
C LEU A 57 -21.02 3.25 -4.35
N GLN A 58 -21.62 4.43 -4.33
CA GLN A 58 -22.79 4.76 -3.54
C GLN A 58 -23.69 5.69 -4.34
N GLN A 59 -25.02 5.48 -4.26
CA GLN A 59 -26.01 6.42 -4.80
C GLN A 59 -26.97 6.83 -3.69
N MET A 60 -27.34 8.12 -3.67
CA MET A 60 -28.03 8.75 -2.55
C MET A 60 -29.03 9.81 -3.05
N ASP A 61 -30.19 9.94 -2.41
CA ASP A 61 -31.23 10.90 -2.82
C ASP A 61 -31.19 12.23 -2.03
N ARG A 62 -30.34 12.37 -1.00
CA ARG A 62 -30.36 13.53 -0.08
C ARG A 62 -28.95 14.07 0.23
N GLY A 63 -28.84 15.39 0.33
CA GLY A 63 -27.58 16.08 0.67
C GLY A 63 -27.02 15.78 2.07
N GLU A 64 -27.88 15.61 3.09
CA GLU A 64 -27.42 15.20 4.43
C GLU A 64 -26.74 13.83 4.44
N ALA A 65 -27.24 12.92 3.61
CA ALA A 65 -26.66 11.60 3.45
C ALA A 65 -25.23 11.73 2.88
N LEU A 66 -25.06 12.55 1.85
CA LEU A 66 -23.76 12.86 1.25
C LEU A 66 -22.78 13.47 2.27
N ALA A 67 -23.22 14.43 3.08
CA ALA A 67 -22.38 15.04 4.11
C ALA A 67 -21.85 13.99 5.11
N GLY A 68 -22.70 13.05 5.54
CA GLY A 68 -22.31 11.94 6.40
C GLY A 68 -21.28 11.00 5.77
N GLU A 69 -21.41 10.67 4.49
CA GLU A 69 -20.45 9.81 3.77
C GLU A 69 -19.12 10.54 3.51
N LEU A 70 -19.14 11.82 3.15
CA LEU A 70 -17.90 12.59 2.97
C LEU A 70 -17.14 12.76 4.30
N GLU A 71 -17.85 12.93 5.42
CA GLU A 71 -17.24 12.95 6.75
C GLU A 71 -16.66 11.58 7.16
N ARG A 72 -17.29 10.48 6.72
CA ARG A 72 -16.81 9.11 6.94
C ARG A 72 -15.58 8.80 6.10
N LEU A 73 -15.61 9.15 4.82
CA LEU A 73 -14.61 8.74 3.84
C LEU A 73 -13.40 9.69 3.84
N ARG A 74 -13.60 10.98 4.11
CA ARG A 74 -12.56 12.03 4.12
C ARG A 74 -11.53 11.86 2.98
N PRO A 75 -11.97 11.91 1.71
CA PRO A 75 -11.07 11.66 0.60
C PRO A 75 -9.92 12.68 0.58
N ALA A 76 -8.73 12.22 0.19
CA ALA A 76 -7.56 13.07 0.03
C ALA A 76 -7.71 14.03 -1.17
N GLU A 77 -8.50 13.61 -2.17
CA GLU A 77 -8.82 14.35 -3.37
C GLU A 77 -10.25 14.04 -3.81
N LEU A 78 -11.00 15.08 -4.18
CA LEU A 78 -12.40 14.98 -4.58
C LEU A 78 -12.61 15.60 -5.97
N LEU A 79 -12.97 14.76 -6.93
CA LEU A 79 -13.31 15.15 -8.29
C LEU A 79 -14.79 15.55 -8.37
N ILE A 80 -15.07 16.70 -8.98
CA ILE A 80 -16.43 17.20 -9.21
C ILE A 80 -16.58 17.74 -10.62
N SER A 81 -17.80 17.75 -11.15
CA SER A 81 -18.07 18.44 -12.42
C SER A 81 -17.93 19.95 -12.25
N GLU A 82 -17.28 20.61 -13.21
CA GLU A 82 -17.19 22.07 -13.25
C GLU A 82 -18.58 22.73 -13.35
N ALA A 83 -19.56 22.03 -13.93
CA ALA A 83 -20.94 22.48 -14.07
C ALA A 83 -21.76 22.38 -12.76
N GLN A 84 -21.22 21.72 -11.72
CA GLN A 84 -21.94 21.49 -10.46
C GLN A 84 -21.56 22.50 -9.39
N GLN A 85 -22.58 22.90 -8.62
CA GLN A 85 -22.42 23.58 -7.36
C GLN A 85 -22.55 22.55 -6.24
N LEU A 86 -21.64 22.62 -5.27
CA LEU A 86 -21.71 21.72 -4.12
C LEU A 86 -22.85 22.17 -3.20
N PRO A 87 -23.64 21.23 -2.64
CA PRO A 87 -24.68 21.57 -1.68
C PRO A 87 -24.10 22.28 -0.44
N ALA A 88 -24.89 23.16 0.16
CA ALA A 88 -24.52 23.79 1.43
C ALA A 88 -24.50 22.74 2.57
N GLY A 89 -23.65 22.97 3.58
CA GLY A 89 -23.57 22.09 4.75
C GLY A 89 -22.68 20.85 4.60
N LEU A 90 -21.94 20.73 3.51
CA LEU A 90 -20.87 19.73 3.39
C LEU A 90 -19.74 20.02 4.39
N PRO A 91 -19.02 18.97 4.85
CA PRO A 91 -17.81 19.16 5.65
C PRO A 91 -16.72 19.88 4.86
N GLU A 92 -15.65 20.31 5.53
CA GLU A 92 -14.50 20.92 4.87
C GLU A 92 -13.87 19.95 3.87
N LEU A 93 -14.01 20.25 2.58
CA LEU A 93 -13.51 19.42 1.49
C LEU A 93 -12.06 19.79 1.17
N ARG A 94 -11.20 18.77 1.08
CA ARG A 94 -9.78 18.94 0.71
C ARG A 94 -9.54 18.41 -0.70
N GLY A 95 -8.55 18.99 -1.38
CA GLY A 95 -8.13 18.51 -2.70
C GLY A 95 -9.26 18.50 -3.73
N VAL A 96 -10.13 19.52 -3.75
CA VAL A 96 -11.23 19.58 -4.73
C VAL A 96 -10.67 19.88 -6.11
N CYS A 97 -10.94 19.01 -7.08
CA CYS A 97 -10.56 19.15 -8.48
C CYS A 97 -11.81 19.23 -9.35
N ARG A 98 -11.98 20.33 -10.09
CA ARG A 98 -13.07 20.50 -11.06
C ARG A 98 -12.66 19.95 -12.40
N LEU A 99 -13.48 19.05 -12.95
CA LEU A 99 -13.28 18.43 -14.25
C LEU A 99 -14.43 18.78 -15.21
N PRO A 100 -14.17 18.84 -16.52
CA PRO A 100 -15.22 19.00 -17.52
C PRO A 100 -16.36 18.00 -17.37
N ALA A 101 -17.60 18.45 -17.61
CA ALA A 101 -18.80 17.64 -17.40
C ALA A 101 -18.82 16.31 -18.18
N TRP A 102 -18.17 16.25 -19.36
CA TRP A 102 -18.11 15.05 -20.18
C TRP A 102 -17.37 13.87 -19.52
N HIS A 103 -16.51 14.12 -18.52
CA HIS A 103 -15.91 13.04 -17.74
C HIS A 103 -16.93 12.22 -16.94
N PHE A 104 -18.10 12.81 -16.66
CA PHE A 104 -19.19 12.20 -15.91
C PHE A 104 -20.32 11.69 -16.82
N ASP A 105 -20.05 11.49 -18.11
CA ASP A 105 -21.01 10.91 -19.04
C ASP A 105 -21.28 9.42 -18.70
N PRO A 106 -22.55 9.03 -18.40
CA PRO A 106 -22.87 7.67 -17.96
C PRO A 106 -22.55 6.58 -18.99
N GLU A 107 -22.80 6.83 -20.28
CA GLU A 107 -22.55 5.84 -21.34
C GLU A 107 -21.05 5.58 -21.50
N THR A 108 -20.25 6.65 -21.51
CA THR A 108 -18.79 6.56 -21.52
C THR A 108 -18.27 5.86 -20.28
N ALA A 109 -18.80 6.18 -19.10
CA ALA A 109 -18.43 5.55 -17.85
C ALA A 109 -18.67 4.04 -17.87
N GLN A 110 -19.87 3.60 -18.28
CA GLN A 110 -20.20 2.18 -18.37
C GLN A 110 -19.26 1.44 -19.32
N ARG A 111 -19.00 1.99 -20.51
CA ARG A 111 -18.07 1.39 -21.48
C ARG A 111 -16.65 1.25 -20.91
N LEU A 112 -16.15 2.28 -20.22
CA LEU A 112 -14.80 2.27 -19.66
C LEU A 112 -14.67 1.27 -18.51
N LEU A 113 -15.65 1.20 -17.62
CA LEU A 113 -15.66 0.25 -16.50
C LEU A 113 -15.80 -1.19 -16.99
N SER A 114 -16.71 -1.47 -17.92
CA SER A 114 -16.86 -2.80 -18.53
C SER A 114 -15.57 -3.25 -19.21
N SER A 115 -14.89 -2.34 -19.93
CA SER A 115 -13.59 -2.60 -20.55
C SER A 115 -12.51 -2.90 -19.51
N GLN A 116 -12.41 -2.10 -18.45
CA GLN A 116 -11.45 -2.27 -17.37
C GLN A 116 -11.62 -3.62 -16.64
N PHE A 117 -12.85 -4.05 -16.40
CA PHE A 117 -13.14 -5.31 -15.68
C PHE A 117 -13.27 -6.53 -16.60
N GLY A 118 -13.20 -6.33 -17.93
CA GLY A 118 -13.36 -7.42 -18.90
C GLY A 118 -14.76 -8.03 -18.91
N THR A 119 -15.79 -7.25 -18.58
CA THR A 119 -17.20 -7.69 -18.53
C THR A 119 -18.01 -7.07 -19.66
N ARG A 120 -19.17 -7.66 -19.99
CA ARG A 120 -20.10 -7.08 -20.98
C ARG A 120 -20.86 -5.87 -20.40
N ASP A 121 -21.25 -5.99 -19.14
CA ASP A 121 -21.96 -4.98 -18.38
C ASP A 121 -21.51 -5.00 -16.91
N LEU A 122 -22.13 -4.15 -16.09
CA LEU A 122 -21.84 -4.03 -14.66
C LEU A 122 -22.90 -4.70 -13.76
N SER A 123 -23.77 -5.54 -14.34
CA SER A 123 -24.86 -6.18 -13.58
C SER A 123 -24.34 -7.15 -12.53
N GLY A 124 -23.27 -7.89 -12.83
CA GLY A 124 -22.61 -8.79 -11.88
C GLY A 124 -21.97 -8.09 -10.68
N PHE A 125 -21.75 -6.78 -10.75
CA PHE A 125 -21.25 -5.95 -9.65
C PHE A 125 -22.39 -5.25 -8.88
N GLY A 126 -23.64 -5.47 -9.26
CA GLY A 126 -24.81 -4.83 -8.65
C GLY A 126 -24.96 -3.35 -9.00
N CYS A 127 -24.30 -2.86 -10.06
CA CYS A 127 -24.28 -1.44 -10.41
C CYS A 127 -25.46 -0.97 -11.29
N SER A 128 -26.29 -1.90 -11.80
CA SER A 128 -27.35 -1.60 -12.76
C SER A 128 -28.35 -0.55 -12.28
N ASP A 129 -28.66 -0.52 -10.97
CA ASP A 129 -29.61 0.41 -10.38
C ASP A 129 -28.97 1.75 -9.95
N HIS A 130 -27.70 1.98 -10.28
CA HIS A 130 -26.89 3.09 -9.77
C HIS A 130 -26.21 3.93 -10.86
N PRO A 131 -26.92 4.42 -11.89
CA PRO A 131 -26.34 5.10 -13.05
C PRO A 131 -25.57 6.38 -12.68
N VAL A 132 -26.03 7.13 -11.68
CA VAL A 132 -25.36 8.37 -11.24
C VAL A 132 -24.03 8.06 -10.55
N ALA A 133 -23.98 6.98 -9.77
CA ALA A 133 -22.73 6.51 -9.16
C ALA A 133 -21.76 5.92 -10.20
N VAL A 134 -22.28 5.23 -11.21
CA VAL A 134 -21.49 4.72 -12.35
C VAL A 134 -20.82 5.87 -13.10
N ALA A 135 -21.53 6.97 -13.36
CA ALA A 135 -20.95 8.18 -13.95
C ALA A 135 -19.77 8.74 -13.14
N ALA A 136 -19.92 8.86 -11.82
CA ALA A 136 -18.83 9.27 -10.93
C ALA A 136 -17.64 8.29 -11.00
N ALA A 137 -17.90 6.99 -11.06
CA ALA A 137 -16.88 5.96 -11.18
C ALA A 137 -16.09 6.05 -12.49
N GLY A 138 -16.79 6.29 -13.60
CA GLY A 138 -16.15 6.48 -14.91
C GLY A 138 -15.23 7.68 -14.93
N CYS A 139 -15.63 8.79 -14.29
CA CYS A 139 -14.77 9.96 -14.12
C CYS A 139 -13.50 9.60 -13.33
N LEU A 140 -13.66 8.90 -12.21
CA LEU A 140 -12.55 8.46 -11.36
C LEU A 140 -11.58 7.57 -12.14
N LEU A 141 -12.08 6.57 -12.86
CA LEU A 141 -11.25 5.67 -13.67
C LEU A 141 -10.46 6.44 -14.75
N GLN A 142 -11.11 7.36 -15.47
CA GLN A 142 -10.43 8.20 -16.47
C GLN A 142 -9.32 9.04 -15.85
N TYR A 143 -9.59 9.64 -14.69
CA TYR A 143 -8.62 10.46 -13.97
C TYR A 143 -7.39 9.65 -13.56
N VAL A 144 -7.59 8.43 -13.03
CA VAL A 144 -6.51 7.54 -12.63
C VAL A 144 -5.71 7.07 -13.85
N GLN A 145 -6.37 6.71 -14.95
CA GLN A 145 -5.70 6.36 -16.20
C GLN A 145 -4.86 7.54 -16.73
N HIS A 146 -5.36 8.77 -16.61
CA HIS A 146 -4.62 9.97 -17.03
C HIS A 146 -3.39 10.26 -16.14
N THR A 147 -3.54 10.11 -14.81
CA THR A 147 -2.47 10.41 -13.84
C THR A 147 -1.39 9.33 -13.83
N GLN A 148 -1.75 8.04 -13.91
CA GLN A 148 -0.79 6.94 -13.90
C GLN A 148 -0.19 6.62 -15.28
N ARG A 149 -0.94 6.88 -16.37
CA ARG A 149 -0.55 6.57 -17.75
C ARG A 149 -0.10 5.11 -17.95
N SER A 150 -0.69 4.21 -17.18
CA SER A 150 -0.41 2.77 -17.19
C SER A 150 -1.71 1.97 -17.09
N LEU A 151 -1.63 0.67 -17.39
CA LEU A 151 -2.71 -0.26 -17.11
C LEU A 151 -2.87 -0.42 -15.59
N LEU A 152 -4.09 -0.71 -15.15
CA LEU A 152 -4.46 -0.81 -13.74
C LEU A 152 -4.96 -2.24 -13.42
N PRO A 153 -4.12 -3.28 -13.54
CA PRO A 153 -4.57 -4.68 -13.48
C PRO A 153 -5.05 -5.12 -12.09
N HIS A 154 -4.70 -4.39 -11.03
CA HIS A 154 -5.18 -4.63 -9.67
C HIS A 154 -6.61 -4.09 -9.43
N LEU A 155 -7.13 -3.24 -10.32
CA LEU A 155 -8.52 -2.80 -10.29
C LEU A 155 -9.40 -3.83 -11.00
N ARG A 156 -9.74 -4.89 -10.26
CA ARG A 156 -10.39 -6.09 -10.80
C ARG A 156 -11.91 -6.09 -10.67
N GLY A 157 -12.47 -5.21 -9.86
CA GLY A 157 -13.89 -5.17 -9.64
C GLY A 157 -14.30 -3.88 -8.95
N ILE A 158 -15.61 -3.74 -8.84
CA ILE A 158 -16.27 -2.62 -8.20
C ILE A 158 -17.41 -3.14 -7.35
N SER A 159 -17.70 -2.46 -6.24
CA SER A 159 -18.76 -2.87 -5.32
C SER A 159 -19.68 -1.71 -5.01
N VAL A 160 -20.97 -2.00 -4.86
CA VAL A 160 -21.96 -1.02 -4.41
C VAL A 160 -22.11 -1.14 -2.91
N GLU A 161 -21.80 -0.06 -2.19
CA GLU A 161 -22.11 0.06 -0.78
C GLU A 161 -23.53 0.63 -0.59
N ARG A 162 -24.43 -0.18 -0.04
CA ARG A 162 -25.77 0.27 0.33
C ARG A 162 -25.75 0.83 1.75
N ARG A 163 -26.40 1.98 1.95
CA ARG A 163 -26.52 2.59 3.30
C ARG A 163 -27.33 1.74 4.26
N SER A 164 -28.28 0.96 3.75
CA SER A 164 -29.16 0.11 4.55
C SER A 164 -28.45 -1.06 5.22
N GLU A 165 -27.26 -1.45 4.75
CA GLU A 165 -26.46 -2.56 5.27
C GLU A 165 -25.67 -2.21 6.54
N ALA A 166 -25.57 -0.92 6.86
CA ALA A 166 -24.78 -0.42 7.98
C ALA A 166 -25.61 0.51 8.88
N ILE A 167 -25.16 0.69 10.12
CA ILE A 167 -25.71 1.70 11.01
C ILE A 167 -25.35 3.08 10.43
N ILE A 168 -26.37 3.89 10.17
CA ILE A 168 -26.18 5.26 9.68
C ILE A 168 -25.76 6.13 10.85
N ILE A 169 -24.54 6.65 10.78
CA ILE A 169 -23.99 7.60 11.75
C ILE A 169 -23.78 8.92 11.02
N ASP A 170 -24.49 9.96 11.46
CA ASP A 170 -24.34 11.30 10.90
C ASP A 170 -22.97 11.91 11.21
N ALA A 171 -22.65 13.01 10.53
CA ALA A 171 -21.34 13.66 10.67
C ALA A 171 -21.07 14.16 12.10
N ALA A 172 -22.09 14.71 12.77
CA ALA A 172 -21.96 15.24 14.13
C ALA A 172 -21.68 14.13 15.14
N THR A 173 -22.42 13.02 15.06
CA THR A 173 -22.26 11.84 15.91
C THR A 173 -20.88 11.23 15.72
N ARG A 174 -20.35 11.14 14.48
CA ARG A 174 -18.97 10.64 14.24
C ARG A 174 -17.91 11.49 14.93
N ARG A 175 -18.05 12.81 14.90
CA ARG A 175 -17.11 13.73 15.58
C ARG A 175 -17.23 13.62 17.09
N ASN A 176 -18.45 13.55 17.61
CA ASN A 176 -18.70 13.49 19.06
C ASN A 176 -18.29 12.14 19.66
N LEU A 177 -18.42 11.05 18.92
CA LEU A 177 -17.94 9.72 19.33
C LEU A 177 -16.42 9.56 19.19
N GLU A 178 -15.72 10.55 18.62
CA GLU A 178 -14.26 10.55 18.41
C GLU A 178 -13.74 9.22 17.84
N LEU A 179 -14.41 8.67 16.80
CA LEU A 179 -14.09 7.33 16.29
C LEU A 179 -12.64 7.23 15.79
N GLU A 180 -12.20 8.22 15.01
CA GLU A 180 -10.85 8.30 14.43
C GLU A 180 -10.10 9.59 14.72
N HIS A 181 -10.84 10.64 15.06
CA HIS A 181 -10.29 11.97 15.27
C HIS A 181 -10.82 12.48 16.60
N SER A 182 -9.90 12.82 17.49
CA SER A 182 -10.26 13.46 18.75
C SER A 182 -10.32 14.97 18.57
N LEU A 183 -11.27 15.61 19.25
CA LEU A 183 -11.36 17.04 19.46
C LEU A 183 -10.13 17.60 20.21
N SER A 184 -9.47 16.77 21.01
CA SER A 184 -8.20 17.10 21.68
C SER A 184 -6.98 17.08 20.75
N GLY A 185 -7.14 16.58 19.51
CA GLY A 185 -6.06 16.38 18.55
C GLY A 185 -5.16 15.17 18.85
N ARG A 186 -5.34 14.48 19.98
CA ARG A 186 -4.57 13.28 20.34
C ARG A 186 -5.20 12.03 19.74
N SER A 187 -4.48 11.35 18.85
CA SER A 187 -4.96 10.12 18.19
C SER A 187 -5.28 8.98 19.16
N GLN A 188 -4.61 8.94 20.31
CA GLN A 188 -4.79 7.93 21.35
C GLN A 188 -6.13 8.08 22.09
N HIS A 189 -6.75 9.27 22.04
CA HIS A 189 -8.02 9.56 22.68
C HIS A 189 -9.19 9.30 21.71
N THR A 190 -9.10 8.23 20.92
CA THR A 190 -10.14 7.86 19.95
C THR A 190 -10.47 6.39 20.10
N LEU A 191 -11.65 5.99 19.66
CA LEU A 191 -12.03 4.57 19.71
C LEU A 191 -11.03 3.71 18.92
N THR A 192 -10.65 4.14 17.72
CA THR A 192 -9.64 3.43 16.94
C THR A 192 -8.26 3.48 17.60
N GLY A 193 -7.85 4.58 18.24
CA GLY A 193 -6.58 4.68 18.96
C GLY A 193 -6.42 3.65 20.08
N ILE A 194 -7.52 3.21 20.68
CA ILE A 194 -7.53 2.21 21.75
C ILE A 194 -7.72 0.79 21.21
N MET A 195 -8.54 0.63 20.18
CA MET A 195 -8.86 -0.68 19.61
C MET A 195 -7.80 -1.17 18.62
N ASP A 196 -7.05 -0.28 17.98
CA ASP A 196 -6.05 -0.63 16.97
C ASP A 196 -4.72 -1.04 17.61
N ARG A 197 -4.51 -2.34 17.74
CA ARG A 197 -3.22 -2.99 18.03
C ARG A 197 -2.86 -3.99 16.92
N THR A 198 -3.39 -3.80 15.72
CA THR A 198 -3.12 -4.70 14.59
C THR A 198 -1.63 -4.75 14.28
N ARG A 199 -1.17 -5.89 13.78
CA ARG A 199 0.24 -6.17 13.49
C ARG A 199 0.67 -5.65 12.12
N THR A 200 -0.28 -5.58 11.18
CA THR A 200 -0.09 -5.11 9.82
C THR A 200 -0.75 -3.75 9.60
N ALA A 201 -0.20 -2.97 8.68
CA ALA A 201 -0.77 -1.69 8.27
C ALA A 201 -2.12 -1.86 7.55
N MET A 202 -2.25 -2.88 6.70
CA MET A 202 -3.49 -3.26 6.02
C MET A 202 -4.60 -3.68 7.00
N GLY A 203 -4.27 -4.43 8.07
CA GLY A 203 -5.19 -4.74 9.16
C GLY A 203 -5.68 -3.49 9.89
N SER A 204 -4.80 -2.52 10.15
CA SER A 204 -5.19 -1.24 10.80
C SER A 204 -6.18 -0.47 9.93
N ARG A 205 -5.91 -0.37 8.62
CA ARG A 205 -6.84 0.25 7.65
C ARG A 205 -8.19 -0.47 7.63
N LEU A 206 -8.19 -1.81 7.64
CA LEU A 206 -9.43 -2.59 7.68
C LEU A 206 -10.23 -2.37 8.98
N LEU A 207 -9.57 -2.35 10.13
CA LEU A 207 -10.23 -2.07 11.41
C LEU A 207 -10.91 -0.70 11.41
N ARG A 208 -10.22 0.33 10.90
CA ARG A 208 -10.78 1.69 10.75
C ARG A 208 -12.04 1.68 9.89
N ARG A 209 -12.03 0.94 8.78
CA ARG A 209 -13.22 0.76 7.93
C ARG A 209 -14.38 0.10 8.71
N TRP A 210 -14.10 -0.94 9.48
CA TRP A 210 -15.13 -1.63 10.28
C TRP A 210 -15.74 -0.72 11.35
N VAL A 211 -14.90 0.04 12.08
CA VAL A 211 -15.36 0.99 13.10
C VAL A 211 -16.24 2.08 12.48
N ASN A 212 -15.89 2.56 11.27
CA ASN A 212 -16.65 3.61 10.61
C ASN A 212 -17.91 3.13 9.87
N ARG A 213 -18.07 1.82 9.68
CA ARG A 213 -19.24 1.23 9.01
C ARG A 213 -19.72 -0.01 9.78
N PRO A 214 -20.39 0.17 10.95
CA PRO A 214 -20.92 -0.94 11.72
C PRO A 214 -21.99 -1.69 10.92
N LEU A 215 -21.86 -3.01 10.82
CA LEU A 215 -22.74 -3.85 10.02
C LEU A 215 -24.10 -4.03 10.70
N ARG A 216 -25.15 -4.22 9.89
CA ARG A 216 -26.50 -4.63 10.36
C ARG A 216 -26.81 -6.11 10.11
N ASP A 217 -26.00 -6.78 9.29
CA ASP A 217 -26.16 -8.20 9.00
C ASP A 217 -25.74 -9.04 10.21
N VAL A 218 -26.73 -9.57 10.91
CA VAL A 218 -26.55 -10.40 12.11
C VAL A 218 -25.73 -11.65 11.81
N ARG A 219 -25.87 -12.25 10.62
CA ARG A 219 -25.11 -13.48 10.27
C ARG A 219 -23.61 -13.20 10.22
N ARG A 220 -23.23 -12.13 9.52
CA ARG A 220 -21.82 -11.68 9.44
C ARG A 220 -21.26 -11.27 10.80
N LEU A 221 -22.08 -10.68 11.66
CA LEU A 221 -21.67 -10.33 13.03
C LEU A 221 -21.43 -11.59 13.86
N SER A 222 -22.35 -12.56 13.81
CA SER A 222 -22.21 -13.84 14.52
C SER A 222 -20.96 -14.60 14.07
N GLU A 223 -20.67 -14.67 12.76
CA GLU A 223 -19.45 -15.29 12.25
C GLU A 223 -18.17 -14.66 12.81
N ARG A 224 -18.16 -13.32 12.95
CA ARG A 224 -17.03 -12.60 13.58
C ARG A 224 -16.94 -12.89 15.07
N TYR A 225 -18.07 -12.92 15.78
CA TYR A 225 -18.10 -13.23 17.21
C TYR A 225 -17.65 -14.66 17.49
N ASP A 226 -18.08 -15.62 16.67
CA ASP A 226 -17.67 -17.02 16.80
C ASP A 226 -16.16 -17.20 16.54
N ALA A 227 -15.62 -16.51 15.54
CA ALA A 227 -14.17 -16.48 15.30
C ALA A 227 -13.40 -15.90 16.49
N ILE A 228 -13.83 -14.75 17.02
CA ILE A 228 -13.21 -14.12 18.20
C ILE A 228 -13.29 -15.04 19.42
N ARG A 229 -14.47 -15.65 19.68
CA ARG A 229 -14.69 -16.57 20.79
C ARG A 229 -13.73 -17.75 20.71
N GLN A 230 -13.63 -18.41 19.56
CA GLN A 230 -12.75 -19.57 19.40
C GLN A 230 -11.27 -19.20 19.60
N LEU A 231 -10.84 -18.03 19.11
CA LEU A 231 -9.48 -17.55 19.33
C LEU A 231 -9.15 -17.30 20.80
N LEU A 232 -10.12 -16.82 21.59
CA LEU A 232 -10.00 -16.63 23.03
C LEU A 232 -9.96 -17.96 23.78
N GLU A 233 -10.92 -18.85 23.53
CA GLU A 233 -11.05 -20.15 24.20
C GLU A 233 -9.82 -21.04 24.01
N GLN A 234 -9.19 -20.99 22.84
CA GLN A 234 -7.99 -21.77 22.53
C GLN A 234 -6.68 -21.02 22.78
N GLY A 235 -6.73 -19.74 23.20
CA GLY A 235 -5.53 -18.90 23.34
C GLY A 235 -4.73 -18.72 22.03
N ALA A 236 -5.37 -18.93 20.87
CA ALA A 236 -4.70 -19.00 19.58
C ALA A 236 -4.34 -17.62 19.00
N TRP A 237 -4.99 -16.55 19.48
CA TRP A 237 -4.79 -15.19 18.97
C TRP A 237 -3.33 -14.72 19.07
N GLN A 238 -2.58 -15.14 20.11
CA GLN A 238 -1.20 -14.71 20.31
C GLN A 238 -0.29 -15.26 19.20
N GLY A 239 -0.38 -16.56 18.94
CA GLY A 239 0.42 -17.22 17.92
C GLY A 239 0.16 -16.68 16.52
N ILE A 240 -1.11 -16.43 16.18
CA ILE A 240 -1.48 -15.81 14.89
C ILE A 240 -0.84 -14.43 14.75
N ARG A 241 -0.88 -13.61 15.80
CA ARG A 241 -0.29 -12.27 15.77
C ARG A 241 1.24 -12.27 15.69
N GLU A 242 1.90 -13.26 16.27
CA GLU A 242 3.36 -13.42 16.14
C GLU A 242 3.75 -13.67 14.68
N GLU A 243 3.01 -14.51 13.96
CA GLU A 243 3.26 -14.73 12.53
C GLU A 243 2.98 -13.48 11.70
N LEU A 244 1.86 -12.79 11.97
CA LEU A 244 1.46 -11.57 11.25
C LEU A 244 2.39 -10.38 11.51
N GLN A 245 3.12 -10.34 12.63
CA GLN A 245 4.04 -9.24 12.94
C GLN A 245 5.18 -9.10 11.91
N GLY A 246 5.60 -10.20 11.29
CA GLY A 246 6.61 -10.15 10.23
C GLY A 246 6.04 -10.11 8.82
N VAL A 247 4.72 -9.97 8.67
CA VAL A 247 4.05 -9.75 7.38
C VAL A 247 4.03 -8.25 7.10
N GLY A 248 4.58 -7.84 5.95
CA GLY A 248 4.58 -6.45 5.51
C GLY A 248 3.23 -6.00 4.93
N ASP A 249 3.21 -4.78 4.38
CA ASP A 249 2.02 -4.24 3.72
C ASP A 249 1.85 -4.81 2.30
N VAL A 250 1.46 -6.10 2.24
CA VAL A 250 1.27 -6.85 1.00
C VAL A 250 0.26 -6.14 0.08
N GLU A 251 -0.85 -5.63 0.64
CA GLU A 251 -1.88 -4.89 -0.09
C GLU A 251 -1.27 -3.77 -0.96
N ARG A 252 -0.47 -2.88 -0.37
CA ARG A 252 0.18 -1.77 -1.11
C ARG A 252 1.33 -2.19 -2.00
N ILE A 253 2.07 -3.23 -1.62
CA ILE A 253 3.12 -3.79 -2.48
C ILE A 253 2.52 -4.29 -3.79
N LEU A 254 1.38 -5.00 -3.73
CA LEU A 254 0.71 -5.52 -4.93
C LEU A 254 0.23 -4.41 -5.87
N ALA A 255 -0.28 -3.30 -5.33
CA ALA A 255 -0.62 -2.14 -6.16
C ALA A 255 0.61 -1.56 -6.87
N ARG A 256 1.78 -1.49 -6.20
CA ARG A 256 3.03 -1.07 -6.85
C ARG A 256 3.53 -2.08 -7.89
N VAL A 257 3.33 -3.38 -7.66
CA VAL A 257 3.64 -4.42 -8.66
C VAL A 257 2.75 -4.24 -9.89
N ALA A 258 1.45 -4.05 -9.72
CA ALA A 258 0.50 -3.77 -10.81
C ALA A 258 0.89 -2.54 -11.64
N LEU A 259 1.30 -1.46 -10.96
CA LEU A 259 1.71 -0.21 -11.59
C LEU A 259 3.15 -0.24 -12.13
N ARG A 260 3.84 -1.39 -12.03
CA ARG A 260 5.26 -1.56 -12.39
C ARG A 260 6.19 -0.54 -11.72
N SER A 261 5.86 -0.14 -10.50
CA SER A 261 6.61 0.83 -9.68
C SER A 261 7.19 0.21 -8.41
N ALA A 262 7.01 -1.10 -8.19
CA ALA A 262 7.54 -1.83 -7.05
C ALA A 262 9.08 -1.79 -7.01
N ARG A 263 9.62 -1.42 -5.86
CA ARG A 263 11.06 -1.34 -5.59
C ARG A 263 11.59 -2.71 -5.16
N PRO A 264 12.91 -2.95 -5.24
CA PRO A 264 13.49 -4.24 -4.83
C PRO A 264 13.10 -4.67 -3.41
N ARG A 265 13.05 -3.70 -2.48
CA ARG A 265 12.63 -3.96 -1.10
C ARG A 265 11.16 -4.34 -0.95
N ASP A 266 10.28 -3.87 -1.84
CA ASP A 266 8.88 -4.30 -1.86
C ASP A 266 8.82 -5.81 -2.14
N LEU A 267 9.60 -6.28 -3.10
CA LEU A 267 9.59 -7.69 -3.50
C LEU A 267 10.24 -8.61 -2.46
N THR A 268 11.26 -8.15 -1.72
CA THR A 268 11.79 -8.92 -0.59
C THR A 268 10.82 -8.95 0.58
N THR A 269 10.14 -7.85 0.88
CA THR A 269 9.09 -7.84 1.90
C THR A 269 7.94 -8.78 1.52
N LEU A 270 7.55 -8.82 0.24
CA LEU A 270 6.57 -9.78 -0.27
C LEU A 270 7.07 -11.22 -0.11
N ARG A 271 8.31 -11.51 -0.51
CA ARG A 271 8.95 -12.83 -0.34
C ARG A 271 8.86 -13.29 1.12
N ASP A 272 9.32 -12.45 2.03
CA ASP A 272 9.41 -12.79 3.46
C ASP A 272 8.02 -12.94 4.08
N SER A 273 7.04 -12.14 3.63
CA SER A 273 5.63 -12.26 4.02
C SER A 273 5.03 -13.59 3.57
N LEU A 274 5.25 -13.98 2.31
CA LEU A 274 4.78 -15.26 1.78
C LEU A 274 5.44 -16.46 2.47
N GLY A 275 6.72 -16.34 2.85
CA GLY A 275 7.45 -17.36 3.59
C GLY A 275 6.88 -17.68 4.98
N ARG A 276 6.08 -16.78 5.56
CA ARG A 276 5.41 -16.98 6.86
C ARG A 276 4.07 -17.71 6.76
N LEU A 277 3.47 -17.75 5.57
CA LEU A 277 2.14 -18.34 5.40
C LEU A 277 2.05 -19.81 5.82
N PRO A 278 3.05 -20.69 5.57
CA PRO A 278 2.97 -22.07 6.06
C PRO A 278 2.88 -22.17 7.58
N ALA A 279 3.63 -21.35 8.32
CA ALA A 279 3.56 -21.33 9.78
C ALA A 279 2.22 -20.78 10.27
N LEU A 280 1.69 -19.76 9.60
CA LEU A 280 0.35 -19.24 9.88
C LEU A 280 -0.74 -20.30 9.66
N GLN A 281 -0.69 -21.05 8.55
CA GLN A 281 -1.64 -22.14 8.27
C GLN A 281 -1.64 -23.21 9.36
N ASN A 282 -0.45 -23.62 9.84
CA ASN A 282 -0.35 -24.60 10.94
C ASN A 282 -1.03 -24.11 12.23
N ARG A 283 -1.03 -22.79 12.49
CA ARG A 283 -1.71 -22.20 13.65
C ARG A 283 -3.22 -22.07 13.44
N LEU A 284 -3.68 -21.99 12.19
CA LEU A 284 -5.09 -21.90 11.84
C LEU A 284 -5.76 -23.27 11.68
N GLU A 285 -5.00 -24.32 11.37
CA GLU A 285 -5.48 -25.70 11.19
C GLU A 285 -6.37 -26.23 12.33
N PRO A 286 -6.05 -26.04 13.63
CA PRO A 286 -6.90 -26.55 14.73
C PRO A 286 -8.19 -25.74 14.94
N LEU A 287 -8.41 -24.67 14.17
CA LEU A 287 -9.53 -23.74 14.35
C LEU A 287 -10.68 -24.09 13.41
N ASP A 288 -11.85 -24.34 14.02
CA ASP A 288 -13.03 -24.83 13.31
C ASP A 288 -14.07 -23.77 12.95
N ALA A 289 -13.90 -22.52 13.40
CA ALA A 289 -14.84 -21.45 13.11
C ALA A 289 -14.92 -21.23 11.58
N PRO A 290 -16.14 -21.17 10.98
CA PRO A 290 -16.30 -21.09 9.53
C PRO A 290 -15.53 -19.93 8.89
N LEU A 291 -15.57 -18.76 9.51
CA LEU A 291 -14.85 -17.58 9.04
C LEU A 291 -13.34 -17.77 9.07
N LEU A 292 -12.78 -18.40 10.11
CA LEU A 292 -11.33 -18.64 10.21
C LEU A 292 -10.86 -19.64 9.14
N ARG A 293 -11.64 -20.70 8.88
CA ARG A 293 -11.34 -21.66 7.81
C ARG A 293 -11.42 -21.03 6.43
N GLN A 294 -12.41 -20.17 6.19
CA GLN A 294 -12.51 -19.41 4.94
C GLN A 294 -11.27 -18.53 4.75
N LEU A 295 -10.92 -17.73 5.76
CA LEU A 295 -9.76 -16.83 5.70
C LEU A 295 -8.44 -17.61 5.55
N ALA A 296 -8.30 -18.77 6.19
CA ALA A 296 -7.15 -19.65 6.00
C ALA A 296 -7.04 -20.13 4.54
N ALA A 297 -8.15 -20.56 3.94
CA ALA A 297 -8.19 -21.01 2.55
C ALA A 297 -7.90 -19.87 1.56
N GLU A 298 -8.44 -18.67 1.80
CA GLU A 298 -8.20 -17.46 1.00
C GLU A 298 -6.76 -16.95 1.12
N ALA A 299 -6.15 -17.04 2.30
CA ALA A 299 -4.74 -16.68 2.53
C ALA A 299 -3.78 -17.61 1.79
N GLY A 300 -4.05 -18.92 1.76
CA GLY A 300 -3.21 -19.91 1.08
C GLY A 300 -1.75 -19.91 1.53
N ILE A 301 -0.85 -20.44 0.70
CA ILE A 301 0.61 -20.50 0.95
C ILE A 301 1.50 -20.06 -0.24
N HIS A 302 0.94 -19.89 -1.44
CA HIS A 302 1.60 -19.38 -2.65
C HIS A 302 3.07 -19.85 -2.88
N PRO A 303 3.38 -21.16 -2.83
CA PRO A 303 4.75 -21.68 -2.82
C PRO A 303 5.52 -21.36 -4.11
N GLU A 304 4.84 -21.34 -5.26
CA GLU A 304 5.46 -21.04 -6.56
C GLU A 304 5.98 -19.61 -6.61
N ILE A 305 5.18 -18.64 -6.13
CA ILE A 305 5.55 -17.23 -6.08
C ILE A 305 6.66 -17.00 -5.05
N HIS A 306 6.54 -17.64 -3.88
CA HIS A 306 7.59 -17.58 -2.86
C HIS A 306 8.93 -18.12 -3.41
N ALA A 307 8.93 -19.30 -4.04
CA ALA A 307 10.12 -19.91 -4.63
C ALA A 307 10.69 -19.10 -5.81
N LEU A 308 9.84 -18.45 -6.59
CA LEU A 308 10.27 -17.50 -7.64
C LEU A 308 11.06 -16.34 -7.01
N LEU A 309 10.48 -15.67 -6.01
CA LEU A 309 11.12 -14.53 -5.35
C LEU A 309 12.40 -14.92 -4.61
N GLN A 310 12.42 -16.10 -3.96
CA GLN A 310 13.62 -16.63 -3.29
C GLN A 310 14.78 -16.88 -4.27
N ARG A 311 14.50 -17.40 -5.47
CA ARG A 311 15.53 -17.62 -6.50
C ARG A 311 15.94 -16.33 -7.19
N ALA A 312 15.03 -15.38 -7.33
CA ALA A 312 15.26 -14.16 -8.10
C ALA A 312 16.02 -13.08 -7.33
N LEU A 313 15.77 -12.92 -6.02
CA LEU A 313 16.24 -11.76 -5.26
C LEU A 313 17.33 -12.12 -4.27
N ILE A 314 18.32 -11.23 -4.12
CA ILE A 314 19.26 -11.32 -3.00
C ILE A 314 18.56 -11.04 -1.65
N GLU A 315 19.19 -11.42 -0.55
CA GLU A 315 18.62 -11.18 0.79
C GLU A 315 18.40 -9.69 1.08
N ASN A 316 19.42 -8.87 0.78
CA ASN A 316 19.45 -7.44 1.10
C ASN A 316 19.69 -6.60 -0.17
N PRO A 317 18.66 -6.39 -1.01
CA PRO A 317 18.80 -5.63 -2.24
C PRO A 317 18.99 -4.12 -1.97
N PRO A 318 19.64 -3.41 -2.89
CA PRO A 318 19.71 -1.96 -2.85
C PRO A 318 18.32 -1.33 -2.98
N MET A 319 18.19 -0.06 -2.55
CA MET A 319 16.90 0.64 -2.55
C MET A 319 16.34 0.86 -3.95
N LEU A 320 17.20 1.04 -4.95
CA LEU A 320 16.82 1.41 -6.31
C LEU A 320 17.41 0.42 -7.32
N LEU A 321 16.59 0.00 -8.28
CA LEU A 321 17.00 -0.91 -9.36
C LEU A 321 18.13 -0.32 -10.23
N ARG A 322 18.18 1.00 -10.39
CA ARG A 322 19.18 1.68 -11.24
C ARG A 322 20.62 1.47 -10.79
N ASP A 323 20.81 1.08 -9.53
CA ASP A 323 22.13 0.84 -8.96
C ASP A 323 22.64 -0.59 -9.24
N GLY A 324 21.75 -1.48 -9.74
CA GLY A 324 22.04 -2.89 -10.02
C GLY A 324 22.25 -3.72 -8.75
N GLY A 325 22.49 -5.02 -8.90
CA GLY A 325 22.76 -5.92 -7.77
C GLY A 325 21.53 -6.28 -6.95
N VAL A 326 20.37 -6.36 -7.60
CA VAL A 326 19.08 -6.79 -7.04
C VAL A 326 18.88 -8.29 -7.24
N LEU A 327 19.14 -8.77 -8.47
CA LEU A 327 18.92 -10.17 -8.81
C LEU A 327 20.03 -11.06 -8.25
N ALA A 328 19.65 -12.23 -7.75
CA ALA A 328 20.54 -13.22 -7.17
C ALA A 328 21.46 -13.86 -8.21
N GLN A 329 22.63 -14.32 -7.76
CA GLN A 329 23.52 -15.14 -8.57
C GLN A 329 22.85 -16.49 -8.88
N GLY A 330 22.99 -16.96 -10.11
CA GLY A 330 22.36 -18.19 -10.59
C GLY A 330 20.93 -18.01 -11.09
N TYR A 331 20.34 -16.81 -10.99
CA TYR A 331 19.01 -16.53 -11.55
C TYR A 331 19.04 -16.47 -13.07
N ASP A 332 20.07 -15.85 -13.63
CA ASP A 332 20.29 -15.77 -15.08
C ASP A 332 21.79 -15.91 -15.41
N ARG A 333 22.10 -16.81 -16.34
CA ARG A 333 23.47 -17.16 -16.68
C ARG A 333 24.20 -16.02 -17.39
N GLU A 334 23.53 -15.31 -18.29
CA GLU A 334 24.13 -14.20 -19.05
C GLU A 334 24.44 -13.02 -18.11
N LEU A 335 23.54 -12.73 -17.16
CA LEU A 335 23.77 -11.71 -16.14
C LEU A 335 24.98 -12.05 -15.25
N ASP A 336 25.12 -13.31 -14.86
CA ASP A 336 26.28 -13.76 -14.08
C ASP A 336 27.59 -13.62 -14.86
N GLU A 337 27.62 -14.06 -16.13
CA GLU A 337 28.80 -13.90 -17.01
C GLU A 337 29.22 -12.43 -17.16
N LEU A 338 28.24 -11.52 -17.33
CA LEU A 338 28.49 -10.07 -17.42
C LEU A 338 28.96 -9.45 -16.10
N ARG A 339 28.45 -9.93 -14.96
CA ARG A 339 28.87 -9.49 -13.63
C ARG A 339 30.27 -9.96 -13.28
N ASP A 340 30.63 -11.18 -13.67
CA ASP A 340 31.96 -11.74 -13.46
C ASP A 340 33.04 -11.02 -14.27
N LEU A 341 32.72 -10.61 -15.50
CA LEU A 341 33.59 -9.72 -16.29
C LEU A 341 33.88 -8.39 -15.55
N SER A 342 32.89 -7.87 -14.83
CA SER A 342 33.03 -6.63 -14.05
C SER A 342 33.75 -6.85 -12.71
N ARG A 343 33.51 -7.97 -12.00
CA ARG A 343 34.20 -8.31 -10.74
C ARG A 343 35.68 -8.63 -10.94
N ASN A 344 36.03 -9.29 -12.05
CA ASN A 344 37.41 -9.57 -12.41
C ASN A 344 38.21 -8.31 -12.77
N ALA A 345 37.56 -7.14 -12.82
CA ALA A 345 38.22 -5.90 -13.16
C ALA A 345 39.26 -5.48 -12.12
N ASP A 346 38.94 -5.57 -10.83
CA ASP A 346 39.84 -5.18 -9.74
C ASP A 346 41.12 -6.04 -9.74
N GLY A 347 40.98 -7.34 -9.99
CA GLY A 347 42.11 -8.25 -10.13
C GLY A 347 43.00 -7.95 -11.33
N PHE A 348 42.42 -7.52 -12.46
CA PHE A 348 43.19 -7.06 -13.62
C PHE A 348 43.94 -5.76 -13.31
N LEU A 349 43.30 -4.80 -12.66
CA LEU A 349 43.90 -3.51 -12.31
C LEU A 349 45.08 -3.66 -11.34
N LEU A 350 44.98 -4.56 -10.35
CA LEU A 350 46.09 -4.85 -9.44
C LEU A 350 47.29 -5.48 -10.16
N ARG A 351 47.04 -6.42 -11.08
CA ARG A 351 48.10 -7.02 -11.89
C ARG A 351 48.75 -6.01 -12.82
N LEU A 352 47.96 -5.14 -13.44
CA LEU A 352 48.46 -4.06 -14.29
C LEU A 352 49.30 -3.07 -13.48
N GLU A 353 48.83 -2.65 -12.30
CA GLU A 353 49.58 -1.74 -11.42
C GLU A 353 50.94 -2.33 -11.02
N ALA A 354 50.99 -3.60 -10.63
CA ALA A 354 52.24 -4.27 -10.25
C ALA A 354 53.22 -4.35 -11.45
N ARG A 355 52.72 -4.76 -12.62
CA ARG A 355 53.51 -4.87 -13.85
C ARG A 355 54.08 -3.52 -14.29
N GLU A 356 53.26 -2.47 -14.28
CA GLU A 356 53.69 -1.13 -14.68
C GLU A 356 54.68 -0.53 -13.67
N ARG A 357 54.54 -0.81 -12.36
CA ARG A 357 55.53 -0.43 -11.34
C ARG A 357 56.89 -1.07 -11.58
N GLU A 358 56.92 -2.37 -11.88
CA GLU A 358 58.15 -3.11 -12.16
C GLU A 358 58.81 -2.63 -13.46
N GLN A 359 58.03 -2.44 -14.54
CA GLN A 359 58.56 -2.01 -15.83
C GLN A 359 59.10 -0.57 -15.83
N THR A 360 58.44 0.35 -15.12
CA THR A 360 58.83 1.77 -15.11
C THR A 360 59.77 2.13 -13.95
N GLY A 361 59.89 1.28 -12.93
CA GLY A 361 60.63 1.59 -11.70
C GLY A 361 60.00 2.70 -10.84
N ILE A 362 58.73 3.06 -11.10
CA ILE A 362 58.01 4.13 -10.40
C ILE A 362 57.17 3.53 -9.27
N ALA A 363 57.74 3.46 -8.06
CA ALA A 363 57.08 2.87 -6.88
C ALA A 363 55.72 3.53 -6.52
N ASN A 364 55.55 4.82 -6.81
CA ASN A 364 54.34 5.58 -6.48
C ASN A 364 53.26 5.56 -7.57
N LEU A 365 53.42 4.77 -8.63
CA LEU A 365 52.42 4.61 -9.69
C LEU A 365 51.15 3.97 -9.13
N LYS A 366 49.98 4.53 -9.43
CA LYS A 366 48.68 3.97 -9.02
C LYS A 366 47.71 3.92 -10.19
N VAL A 367 46.96 2.82 -10.30
CA VAL A 367 45.84 2.75 -11.25
C VAL A 367 44.57 3.16 -10.53
N GLY A 368 43.82 4.09 -11.10
CA GLY A 368 42.60 4.62 -10.50
C GLY A 368 41.47 4.81 -11.50
N TYR A 369 40.28 5.12 -11.00
CA TYR A 369 39.09 5.44 -11.80
C TYR A 369 38.50 6.79 -11.39
N ASN A 370 37.99 7.53 -12.36
CA ASN A 370 37.26 8.78 -12.17
C ASN A 370 36.04 8.80 -13.11
N ARG A 371 34.92 9.36 -12.67
CA ARG A 371 33.66 9.40 -13.46
C ARG A 371 33.74 10.21 -14.76
N VAL A 372 34.57 11.25 -14.82
CA VAL A 372 34.75 12.16 -15.96
C VAL A 372 35.78 11.64 -16.95
N HIS A 373 36.93 11.16 -16.44
CA HIS A 373 38.08 10.77 -17.25
C HIS A 373 38.32 9.27 -17.29
N GLY A 374 37.45 8.42 -16.72
CA GLY A 374 37.60 6.97 -16.76
C GLY A 374 38.77 6.43 -15.94
N TYR A 375 39.31 5.28 -16.34
CA TYR A 375 40.52 4.69 -15.74
C TYR A 375 41.77 5.49 -16.12
N TYR A 376 42.75 5.52 -15.23
CA TYR A 376 44.02 6.21 -15.45
C TYR A 376 45.15 5.59 -14.65
N ILE A 377 46.37 5.87 -15.09
CA ILE A 377 47.60 5.61 -14.37
C ILE A 377 48.10 6.95 -13.83
N GLU A 378 48.15 7.10 -12.51
CA GLU A 378 48.59 8.31 -11.81
C GLU A 378 50.05 8.20 -11.41
N ILE A 379 50.84 9.20 -11.80
CA ILE A 379 52.29 9.27 -11.55
C ILE A 379 52.62 10.64 -10.95
N SER A 380 53.57 10.68 -10.01
CA SER A 380 54.06 11.92 -9.43
C SER A 380 54.67 12.84 -10.48
N ARG A 381 54.40 14.15 -10.41
CA ARG A 381 54.87 15.14 -11.39
C ARG A 381 56.40 15.17 -11.58
N SER A 382 57.17 14.77 -10.57
CA SER A 382 58.64 14.68 -10.67
C SER A 382 59.15 13.53 -11.54
N ARG A 383 58.30 12.58 -11.92
CA ARG A 383 58.64 11.41 -12.74
C ARG A 383 57.79 11.30 -14.00
N SER A 384 56.95 12.29 -14.31
CA SER A 384 56.05 12.27 -15.45
C SER A 384 56.75 12.35 -16.82
N ASP A 385 57.98 12.87 -16.86
CA ASP A 385 58.76 12.97 -18.10
C ASP A 385 59.51 11.66 -18.44
N ASN A 386 59.56 10.71 -17.50
CA ASN A 386 60.21 9.41 -17.64
C ASN A 386 59.22 8.29 -17.99
N VAL A 387 58.02 8.62 -18.48
CA VAL A 387 57.01 7.64 -18.85
C VAL A 387 57.23 7.11 -20.27
N PRO A 388 56.89 5.84 -20.54
CA PRO A 388 56.98 5.28 -21.90
C PRO A 388 56.14 6.07 -22.92
N ALA A 389 56.53 6.03 -24.19
CA ALA A 389 55.80 6.73 -25.26
C ALA A 389 54.34 6.24 -25.44
N GLU A 390 54.03 5.04 -24.95
CA GLU A 390 52.70 4.43 -25.00
C GLU A 390 51.69 5.09 -24.03
N TYR A 391 52.18 5.90 -23.10
CA TYR A 391 51.37 6.61 -22.11
C TYR A 391 50.81 7.90 -22.70
N VAL A 392 49.51 7.94 -22.96
CA VAL A 392 48.83 9.14 -23.45
C VAL A 392 48.32 9.96 -22.26
N ARG A 393 48.77 11.21 -22.14
CA ARG A 393 48.38 12.11 -21.04
C ARG A 393 46.87 12.44 -21.13
N ARG A 394 46.14 12.23 -20.02
CA ARG A 394 44.68 12.38 -19.94
C ARG A 394 44.24 13.54 -19.05
N GLN A 395 44.96 13.81 -17.96
CA GLN A 395 44.66 14.90 -17.02
C GLN A 395 45.91 15.34 -16.25
N THR A 396 46.09 16.65 -16.06
CA THR A 396 47.20 17.23 -15.26
C THR A 396 46.67 17.75 -13.92
N LEU A 397 47.29 17.37 -12.81
CA LEU A 397 46.95 17.82 -11.46
C LEU A 397 48.11 18.61 -10.82
N LYS A 398 47.85 19.25 -9.66
CA LYS A 398 48.83 20.09 -8.96
C LYS A 398 50.08 19.30 -8.52
N GLY A 399 49.94 18.01 -8.17
CA GLY A 399 51.04 17.15 -7.72
C GLY A 399 51.27 15.86 -8.51
N ALA A 400 50.40 15.55 -9.49
CA ALA A 400 50.44 14.30 -10.24
C ALA A 400 49.98 14.50 -11.68
N GLU A 401 50.31 13.54 -12.54
CA GLU A 401 49.80 13.45 -13.89
C GLU A 401 49.14 12.10 -14.13
N ARG A 402 48.07 12.11 -14.92
CA ARG A 402 47.26 10.93 -15.23
C ARG A 402 47.39 10.58 -16.70
N PHE A 403 47.67 9.31 -16.96
CA PHE A 403 47.89 8.74 -18.29
C PHE A 403 46.91 7.59 -18.58
N ILE A 404 46.77 7.24 -19.85
CA ILE A 404 46.04 6.06 -20.32
C ILE A 404 46.89 5.31 -21.34
N THR A 405 46.90 3.98 -21.27
CA THR A 405 47.57 3.10 -22.25
C THR A 405 46.53 2.45 -23.18
N PRO A 406 46.92 1.98 -24.38
CA PRO A 406 46.01 1.26 -25.27
C PRO A 406 45.38 0.02 -24.62
N GLU A 407 46.17 -0.73 -23.83
CA GLU A 407 45.70 -1.89 -23.06
C GLU A 407 44.62 -1.50 -22.04
N LEU A 408 44.91 -0.48 -21.20
CA LEU A 408 43.96 0.01 -20.20
C LEU A 408 42.71 0.62 -20.85
N LYS A 409 42.84 1.24 -22.03
CA LYS A 409 41.69 1.76 -22.78
C LYS A 409 40.80 0.66 -23.35
N LYS A 410 41.39 -0.42 -23.87
CA LYS A 410 40.64 -1.60 -24.36
C LYS A 410 39.87 -2.25 -23.21
N PHE A 411 40.54 -2.42 -22.07
CA PHE A 411 39.92 -2.93 -20.85
C PHE A 411 38.82 -2.01 -20.31
N GLU A 412 39.04 -0.69 -20.26
CA GLU A 412 38.02 0.30 -19.88
C GLU A 412 36.74 0.14 -20.72
N ASN A 413 36.88 0.03 -22.04
CA ASN A 413 35.74 -0.14 -22.94
C ASN A 413 35.01 -1.48 -22.70
N GLN A 414 35.74 -2.56 -22.43
CA GLN A 414 35.16 -3.87 -22.13
C GLN A 414 34.38 -3.86 -20.82
N VAL A 415 34.96 -3.34 -19.74
CA VAL A 415 34.32 -3.28 -18.42
C VAL A 415 33.11 -2.36 -18.42
N LEU A 416 33.22 -1.17 -19.02
CA LEU A 416 32.08 -0.25 -19.12
C LEU A 416 30.95 -0.84 -19.96
N SER A 417 31.26 -1.48 -21.09
CA SER A 417 30.24 -2.14 -21.92
C SER A 417 29.59 -3.32 -21.18
N ALA A 418 30.35 -4.14 -20.46
CA ALA A 418 29.81 -5.23 -19.66
C ALA A 418 28.88 -4.73 -18.55
N LYS A 419 29.26 -3.65 -17.85
CA LYS A 419 28.46 -3.03 -16.79
C LYS A 419 27.16 -2.41 -17.31
N GLU A 420 27.22 -1.73 -18.46
CA GLU A 420 26.02 -1.18 -19.10
C GLU A 420 25.06 -2.29 -19.53
N ARG A 421 25.59 -3.36 -20.15
CA ARG A 421 24.80 -4.53 -20.54
C ARG A 421 24.21 -5.26 -19.33
N SER A 422 24.98 -5.44 -18.25
CA SER A 422 24.49 -6.09 -17.04
C SER A 422 23.34 -5.32 -16.41
N LEU A 423 23.44 -3.98 -16.33
CA LEU A 423 22.37 -3.14 -15.79
C LEU A 423 21.12 -3.17 -16.68
N ALA A 424 21.29 -3.14 -18.01
CA ALA A 424 20.18 -3.22 -18.95
C ALA A 424 19.49 -4.59 -18.89
N LEU A 425 20.26 -5.68 -18.83
CA LEU A 425 19.74 -7.05 -18.71
C LEU A 425 19.06 -7.26 -17.36
N GLU A 426 19.67 -6.81 -16.26
CA GLU A 426 19.08 -6.89 -14.93
C GLU A 426 17.75 -6.14 -14.85
N LYS A 427 17.67 -4.95 -15.46
CA LYS A 427 16.40 -4.22 -15.57
C LYS A 427 15.36 -5.03 -16.34
N LYS A 428 15.72 -5.60 -17.49
CA LYS A 428 14.82 -6.42 -18.31
C LYS A 428 14.29 -7.62 -17.51
N LEU A 429 15.18 -8.36 -16.85
CA LEU A 429 14.82 -9.52 -16.02
C LEU A 429 13.94 -9.12 -14.83
N TYR A 430 14.16 -7.95 -14.24
CA TYR A 430 13.30 -7.41 -13.19
C TYR A 430 11.91 -7.04 -13.71
N ASP A 431 11.82 -6.44 -14.89
CA ASP A 431 10.53 -6.14 -15.54
C ASP A 431 9.77 -7.46 -15.86
N GLU A 432 10.46 -8.50 -16.32
CA GLU A 432 9.90 -9.84 -16.52
C GLU A 432 9.42 -10.49 -15.21
N LEU A 433 10.16 -10.29 -14.11
CA LEU A 433 9.73 -10.74 -12.78
C LEU A 433 8.43 -10.06 -12.35
N LEU A 434 8.30 -8.74 -12.56
CA LEU A 434 7.06 -8.02 -12.27
C LEU A 434 5.89 -8.52 -13.13
N GLU A 435 6.12 -8.90 -14.38
CA GLU A 435 5.10 -9.49 -15.25
C GLU A 435 4.62 -10.86 -14.74
N GLN A 436 5.55 -11.71 -14.29
CA GLN A 436 5.19 -12.99 -13.66
C GLN A 436 4.35 -12.77 -12.39
N LEU A 437 4.73 -11.82 -11.53
CA LEU A 437 3.96 -11.49 -10.33
C LEU A 437 2.58 -10.91 -10.66
N ALA A 438 2.48 -10.07 -11.69
CA ALA A 438 1.22 -9.48 -12.13
C ALA A 438 0.20 -10.55 -12.56
N SER A 439 0.65 -11.69 -13.09
CA SER A 439 -0.26 -12.81 -13.44
C SER A 439 -0.92 -13.44 -12.22
N ALA A 440 -0.27 -13.40 -11.05
CA ALA A 440 -0.76 -13.95 -9.79
C ALA A 440 -1.46 -12.91 -8.89
N ILE A 441 -1.63 -11.67 -9.37
CA ILE A 441 -2.11 -10.56 -8.53
C ILE A 441 -3.47 -10.81 -7.90
N ALA A 442 -4.35 -11.54 -8.60
CA ALA A 442 -5.67 -11.94 -8.11
C ALA A 442 -5.58 -12.65 -6.76
N ALA A 443 -4.82 -13.74 -6.76
CA ALA A 443 -4.71 -14.64 -5.63
C ALA A 443 -3.96 -13.96 -4.49
N LEU A 444 -2.97 -13.12 -4.81
CA LEU A 444 -2.23 -12.34 -3.82
C LEU A 444 -3.08 -11.24 -3.18
N GLN A 445 -4.00 -10.60 -3.92
CA GLN A 445 -4.95 -9.64 -3.34
C GLN A 445 -5.92 -10.34 -2.39
N THR A 446 -6.48 -11.48 -2.79
CA THR A 446 -7.33 -12.31 -1.90
C THR A 446 -6.56 -12.72 -0.63
N CYS A 447 -5.28 -13.08 -0.76
CA CYS A 447 -4.43 -13.36 0.38
C CYS A 447 -4.22 -12.13 1.28
N ALA A 448 -3.94 -10.95 0.71
CA ALA A 448 -3.79 -9.72 1.47
C ALA A 448 -5.08 -9.33 2.24
N ASP A 449 -6.25 -9.49 1.62
CA ASP A 449 -7.55 -9.26 2.24
C ASP A 449 -7.79 -10.23 3.40
N ALA A 450 -7.48 -11.51 3.20
CA ALA A 450 -7.64 -12.54 4.24
C ALA A 450 -6.70 -12.31 5.43
N LEU A 451 -5.43 -11.98 5.18
CA LEU A 451 -4.45 -11.64 6.21
C LEU A 451 -4.87 -10.38 6.99
N SER A 452 -5.40 -9.37 6.29
CA SER A 452 -5.93 -8.17 6.93
C SER A 452 -7.09 -8.51 7.87
N ALA A 453 -8.04 -9.34 7.42
CA ALA A 453 -9.18 -9.76 8.23
C ALA A 453 -8.76 -10.62 9.44
N LEU A 454 -7.83 -11.55 9.26
CA LEU A 454 -7.26 -12.35 10.36
C LEU A 454 -6.59 -11.46 11.41
N ASP A 455 -5.80 -10.47 10.98
CA ASP A 455 -5.15 -9.51 11.89
C ASP A 455 -6.19 -8.71 12.70
N VAL A 456 -7.26 -8.24 12.06
CA VAL A 456 -8.33 -7.53 12.76
C VAL A 456 -9.06 -8.43 13.76
N ILE A 457 -9.40 -9.67 13.39
CA ILE A 457 -10.09 -10.61 14.27
C ILE A 457 -9.21 -10.99 15.46
N ALA A 458 -7.93 -11.32 15.23
CA ALA A 458 -6.98 -11.63 16.29
C ALA A 458 -6.66 -10.42 17.18
N ASN A 459 -6.65 -9.20 16.60
CA ASN A 459 -6.58 -7.96 17.36
C ASN A 459 -7.80 -7.81 18.27
N LEU A 460 -9.02 -7.98 17.75
CA LEU A 460 -10.24 -7.84 18.55
C LEU A 460 -10.33 -8.89 19.66
N ALA A 461 -9.84 -10.12 19.45
CA ALA A 461 -9.70 -11.12 20.51
C ALA A 461 -8.78 -10.62 21.63
N GLU A 462 -7.57 -10.16 21.31
CA GLU A 462 -6.69 -9.58 22.34
C GLU A 462 -7.30 -8.34 23.02
N ARG A 463 -7.98 -7.46 22.28
CA ARG A 463 -8.64 -6.31 22.90
C ARG A 463 -9.74 -6.75 23.85
N ALA A 464 -10.50 -7.79 23.50
CA ALA A 464 -11.52 -8.34 24.38
C ALA A 464 -10.93 -8.89 25.67
N GLU A 465 -9.83 -9.66 25.60
CA GLU A 465 -9.15 -10.17 26.78
C GLU A 465 -8.54 -9.04 27.63
N ARG A 466 -7.81 -8.10 27.01
CA ARG A 466 -7.09 -7.04 27.75
C ARG A 466 -7.97 -5.94 28.32
N LEU A 467 -9.11 -5.67 27.70
CA LEU A 467 -10.05 -4.64 28.15
C LEU A 467 -11.25 -5.25 28.89
N ASP A 468 -11.23 -6.55 29.15
CA ASP A 468 -12.31 -7.28 29.81
C ASP A 468 -13.66 -7.05 29.11
N LEU A 469 -13.68 -7.16 27.77
CA LEU A 469 -14.90 -7.00 26.97
C LEU A 469 -15.64 -8.32 26.88
N VAL A 470 -16.96 -8.23 26.87
CA VAL A 470 -17.85 -9.38 26.74
C VAL A 470 -18.51 -9.38 25.36
N ALA A 471 -18.76 -10.59 24.83
CA ALA A 471 -19.52 -10.74 23.59
C ALA A 471 -20.97 -10.28 23.81
N PRO A 472 -21.51 -9.39 22.96
CA PRO A 472 -22.90 -8.95 23.08
C PRO A 472 -23.87 -10.04 22.61
N GLU A 473 -25.06 -10.04 23.18
CA GLU A 473 -26.20 -10.82 22.67
C GLU A 473 -27.03 -9.94 21.72
N LEU A 474 -27.25 -10.42 20.49
CA LEU A 474 -28.10 -9.73 19.51
C LEU A 474 -29.49 -10.37 19.53
N THR A 475 -30.53 -9.53 19.60
CA THR A 475 -31.93 -9.97 19.59
C THR A 475 -32.70 -9.26 18.49
N ASP A 476 -33.80 -9.87 18.05
CA ASP A 476 -34.72 -9.26 17.08
C ASP A 476 -35.65 -8.22 17.72
N THR A 477 -35.59 -8.06 19.05
CA THR A 477 -36.43 -7.14 19.81
C THR A 477 -35.80 -5.75 19.92
N LEU A 478 -36.64 -4.72 19.88
CA LEU A 478 -36.21 -3.34 20.09
C LEU A 478 -35.80 -3.13 21.55
N GLY A 479 -34.51 -2.90 21.79
CA GLY A 479 -34.01 -2.58 23.11
C GLY A 479 -32.49 -2.51 23.17
N VAL A 480 -31.99 -1.97 24.27
CA VAL A 480 -30.56 -1.96 24.62
C VAL A 480 -30.47 -2.21 26.12
N HIS A 481 -29.89 -3.34 26.48
CA HIS A 481 -29.62 -3.70 27.87
C HIS A 481 -28.11 -3.80 28.07
N ILE A 482 -27.56 -2.90 28.89
CA ILE A 482 -26.15 -2.87 29.24
C ILE A 482 -26.07 -3.00 30.75
N ARG A 483 -25.30 -3.98 31.23
CA ARG A 483 -24.98 -4.17 32.65
C ARG A 483 -23.52 -3.83 32.88
N ALA A 484 -23.23 -3.00 33.88
CA ALA A 484 -21.90 -2.50 34.20
C ALA A 484 -21.16 -1.99 32.94
N GLY A 485 -21.84 -1.18 32.13
CA GLY A 485 -21.29 -0.56 30.94
C GLY A 485 -20.20 0.45 31.27
N ARG A 486 -19.16 0.48 30.43
CA ARG A 486 -18.01 1.39 30.55
C ARG A 486 -17.79 2.15 29.27
N HIS A 487 -17.29 3.38 29.37
CA HIS A 487 -16.89 4.13 28.19
C HIS A 487 -15.46 3.73 27.80
N PRO A 488 -15.25 3.05 26.64
CA PRO A 488 -13.98 2.41 26.32
C PRO A 488 -12.81 3.39 26.17
N VAL A 489 -13.08 4.65 25.80
CA VAL A 489 -12.06 5.70 25.73
C VAL A 489 -11.76 6.34 27.08
N VAL A 490 -12.78 6.89 27.75
CA VAL A 490 -12.62 7.60 29.04
C VAL A 490 -11.98 6.70 30.10
N GLU A 491 -12.33 5.41 30.16
CA GLU A 491 -11.73 4.45 31.10
C GLU A 491 -10.22 4.32 30.95
N GLN A 492 -9.69 4.47 29.72
CA GLN A 492 -8.27 4.29 29.44
C GLN A 492 -7.47 5.60 29.53
N VAL A 493 -8.14 6.74 29.40
CA VAL A 493 -7.51 8.08 29.40
C VAL A 493 -7.52 8.72 30.79
N ASN A 494 -8.47 8.32 31.65
CA ASN A 494 -8.61 8.89 32.98
C ASN A 494 -7.75 8.14 34.01
N ASP A 495 -7.07 8.86 34.88
CA ASP A 495 -6.24 8.28 35.96
C ASP A 495 -7.11 7.71 37.10
N THR A 496 -8.39 8.08 37.15
CA THR A 496 -9.34 7.59 38.15
C THR A 496 -10.14 6.39 37.63
N PRO A 497 -10.46 5.39 38.49
CA PRO A 497 -11.28 4.25 38.09
C PRO A 497 -12.63 4.70 37.51
N PHE A 498 -12.99 4.16 36.35
CA PHE A 498 -14.27 4.44 35.72
C PHE A 498 -15.40 3.73 36.47
N VAL A 499 -16.46 4.47 36.82
CA VAL A 499 -17.64 3.89 37.47
C VAL A 499 -18.58 3.35 36.39
N ALA A 500 -18.75 2.04 36.37
CA ALA A 500 -19.62 1.36 35.42
C ALA A 500 -21.10 1.68 35.69
N ASN A 501 -21.91 1.77 34.63
CA ASN A 501 -23.34 2.11 34.72
C ASN A 501 -24.20 1.16 33.90
N ASP A 502 -25.41 0.91 34.38
CA ASP A 502 -26.42 0.13 33.67
C ASP A 502 -27.25 1.03 32.74
N VAL A 503 -27.68 0.47 31.62
CA VAL A 503 -28.62 1.11 30.69
C VAL A 503 -29.70 0.10 30.32
N ASP A 504 -30.95 0.54 30.38
CA ASP A 504 -32.09 -0.27 29.99
C ASP A 504 -33.05 0.56 29.12
N PHE A 505 -33.13 0.16 27.85
CA PHE A 505 -34.13 0.60 26.89
C PHE A 505 -34.91 -0.61 26.41
N ASP A 506 -36.24 -0.49 26.41
CA ASP A 506 -37.17 -1.49 25.87
C ASP A 506 -38.32 -0.79 25.10
N GLU A 507 -39.29 -1.56 24.61
CA GLU A 507 -40.43 -1.01 23.88
C GLU A 507 -41.28 -0.01 24.68
N ARG A 508 -41.25 -0.06 26.01
CA ARG A 508 -42.00 0.82 26.93
C ARG A 508 -41.12 1.99 27.43
N ARG A 509 -39.83 1.75 27.64
CA ARG A 509 -38.82 2.67 28.16
C ARG A 509 -37.92 3.15 27.02
N ARG A 510 -38.47 4.00 26.15
CA ARG A 510 -37.76 4.54 24.97
C ARG A 510 -36.99 5.83 25.22
N ILE A 511 -37.28 6.52 26.32
CA ILE A 511 -36.71 7.85 26.64
C ILE A 511 -36.26 7.84 28.10
N LEU A 512 -35.02 8.25 28.34
CA LEU A 512 -34.47 8.53 29.67
C LEU A 512 -34.18 10.02 29.78
N VAL A 513 -34.73 10.67 30.79
CA VAL A 513 -34.40 12.06 31.12
C VAL A 513 -33.25 12.05 32.12
N ILE A 514 -32.05 12.37 31.64
CA ILE A 514 -30.82 12.36 32.46
C ILE A 514 -30.59 13.77 33.03
N THR A 515 -30.71 13.90 34.35
CA THR A 515 -30.43 15.14 35.08
C THR A 515 -29.26 14.95 36.04
N GLY A 516 -28.62 16.05 36.44
CA GLY A 516 -27.48 16.01 37.35
C GLY A 516 -26.58 17.25 37.21
N PRO A 517 -25.66 17.47 38.16
CA PRO A 517 -24.75 18.62 38.14
C PRO A 517 -23.82 18.58 36.92
N ASN A 518 -23.25 19.73 36.55
CA ASN A 518 -22.18 19.80 35.56
C ASN A 518 -21.00 18.93 36.01
N MET A 519 -20.32 18.29 35.05
CA MET A 519 -19.25 17.31 35.29
C MET A 519 -19.70 16.01 35.99
N GLY A 520 -21.01 15.79 36.17
CA GLY A 520 -21.55 14.55 36.74
C GLY A 520 -21.58 13.34 35.80
N GLY A 521 -20.86 13.35 34.67
CA GLY A 521 -20.80 12.22 33.72
C GLY A 521 -22.09 12.00 32.90
N LYS A 522 -22.84 13.07 32.60
CA LYS A 522 -24.10 12.98 31.84
C LYS A 522 -23.89 12.80 30.33
N SER A 523 -22.84 13.44 29.80
CA SER A 523 -22.39 13.39 28.40
C SER A 523 -21.30 12.35 28.31
#